data_AF-A0A2H9PPE7-F1
#
_entry.id   AF-A0A2H9PPE7-F1
#
_cell.length_a   1.000
_cell.length_b   1.000
_cell.length_c   1.000
_cell.angle_alpha   90.00
_cell.angle_beta   90.00
_cell.angle_gamma   90.00
#
_symmetry.space_group_name_H-M   'P 1'
#
loop_
_entity.id
_entity.type
_entity.pdbx_description
1 polymer ?
#
loop_
_entity_poly.entity_id
_entity_poly.type
_entity_poly.pdbx_seq_one_letter_code
_entity_poly.pdbx_strand_id
1 'polypeptide(L)'
;MKKKGAIAIEILIMLVTVVITSAIIFLLIQGGVLKVKSSNAEVNVLNTDFIPMGREGFLAITNFDFCDYIDDNYQCIGQGEDFALGSAVYFRFIVESSTYNGDVRLVKNYRVKDSTGKVLLDVDEKNDFHFDLKSSEKKESITFKDYFYVADTLEEGMYTLELVISNPLLDKKTTLTKTIQMIRIGDDFYQPLQSEEEILG
;
A
#
# COMPACT_ATOMS: atom_id res chain seq x y z
N MET A 1 78.99 -27.60 -1.58
CA MET A 1 77.74 -27.90 -0.83
C MET A 1 77.62 -26.90 0.33
N LYS A 2 76.63 -26.00 0.34
CA LYS A 2 76.19 -25.17 1.50
C LYS A 2 75.14 -24.08 1.16
N LYS A 3 74.82 -23.84 -0.12
CA LYS A 3 73.84 -22.78 -0.50
C LYS A 3 72.36 -23.22 -0.48
N LYS A 4 72.05 -24.48 -0.83
CA LYS A 4 70.65 -24.97 -0.87
C LYS A 4 70.05 -25.21 0.52
N GLY A 5 70.86 -25.65 1.49
CA GLY A 5 70.43 -25.82 2.88
C GLY A 5 70.18 -24.48 3.60
N ALA A 6 70.97 -23.45 3.27
CA ALA A 6 70.80 -22.11 3.84
C ALA A 6 69.44 -21.51 3.45
N ILE A 7 69.03 -21.64 2.17
CA ILE A 7 67.74 -21.12 1.68
C ILE A 7 66.56 -21.82 2.36
N ALA A 8 66.62 -23.14 2.52
CA ALA A 8 65.55 -23.89 3.17
C ALA A 8 65.39 -23.51 4.66
N ILE A 9 66.50 -23.28 5.35
CA ILE A 9 66.52 -22.85 6.75
C ILE A 9 65.97 -21.43 6.89
N GLU A 10 66.33 -20.53 5.96
CA GLU A 10 65.86 -19.14 5.97
C GLU A 10 64.34 -19.04 5.76
N ILE A 11 63.78 -19.84 4.84
CA ILE A 11 62.33 -19.93 4.64
C ILE A 11 61.63 -20.47 5.90
N LEU A 12 62.20 -21.49 6.55
CA LEU A 12 61.64 -22.05 7.77
C LEU A 12 61.61 -21.01 8.90
N ILE A 13 62.69 -20.24 9.08
CA ILE A 13 62.77 -19.18 10.08
C ILE A 13 61.76 -18.06 9.78
N MET A 14 61.59 -17.69 8.52
CA MET A 14 60.58 -16.69 8.12
C MET A 14 59.16 -17.18 8.44
N LEU A 15 58.86 -18.44 8.16
CA LEU A 15 57.53 -19.00 8.41
C LEU A 15 57.25 -19.08 9.92
N VAL A 16 58.23 -19.51 10.72
CA VAL A 16 58.10 -19.57 12.18
C VAL A 16 57.92 -18.16 12.77
N THR A 17 58.66 -17.16 12.29
CA THR A 17 58.51 -15.77 12.78
C THR A 17 57.16 -15.16 12.41
N VAL A 18 56.60 -15.47 11.24
CA VAL A 18 55.23 -15.05 10.87
C VAL A 18 54.17 -15.68 11.77
N VAL A 19 54.31 -16.96 12.10
CA VAL A 19 53.35 -17.65 12.99
C VAL A 19 53.42 -17.08 14.41
N ILE A 20 54.62 -16.88 14.94
CA ILE A 20 54.81 -16.33 16.30
C ILE A 20 54.31 -14.89 16.39
N THR A 21 54.63 -14.04 15.41
CA THR A 21 54.14 -12.64 15.41
C THR A 21 52.63 -12.56 15.31
N SER A 22 51.99 -13.43 14.51
CA SER A 22 50.53 -13.53 14.41
C SER A 22 49.90 -13.98 15.74
N ALA A 23 50.50 -14.94 16.43
CA ALA A 23 50.03 -15.41 17.73
C ALA A 23 50.14 -14.32 18.82
N ILE A 24 51.24 -13.55 18.83
CA ILE A 24 51.42 -12.43 19.76
C ILE A 24 50.38 -11.33 19.52
N ILE A 25 50.13 -10.97 18.26
CA ILE A 25 49.09 -9.98 17.91
C ILE A 25 47.72 -10.46 18.39
N PHE A 26 47.39 -11.74 18.17
CA PHE A 26 46.12 -12.32 18.64
C PHE A 26 45.96 -12.25 20.16
N LEU A 27 47.02 -12.56 20.91
CA LEU A 27 47.03 -12.45 22.38
C LEU A 27 46.88 -10.99 22.85
N LEU A 28 47.48 -10.03 22.15
CA LEU A 28 47.35 -8.60 22.46
C LEU A 28 45.93 -8.06 22.18
N ILE A 29 45.23 -8.62 21.18
CA ILE A 29 43.82 -8.32 20.91
C ILE A 29 42.93 -8.92 22.00
N GLN A 30 43.13 -10.19 22.36
CA GLN A 30 42.35 -10.83 23.43
C GLN A 30 42.58 -10.19 24.80
N GLY A 31 43.80 -9.74 25.09
CA GLY A 31 44.14 -9.01 26.32
C GLY A 31 43.61 -7.57 26.37
N GLY A 32 42.93 -7.09 25.32
CA GLY A 32 42.31 -5.76 25.28
C GLY A 32 43.28 -4.58 25.16
N VAL A 33 44.58 -4.85 24.98
CA VAL A 33 45.65 -3.84 24.91
C VAL A 33 45.63 -3.12 23.55
N LEU A 34 45.23 -3.82 22.48
CA LEU A 34 45.08 -3.26 21.14
C LEU A 34 43.61 -3.32 20.69
N LYS A 35 42.99 -2.16 20.47
CA LYS A 35 41.70 -2.04 19.77
C LYS A 35 41.96 -1.93 18.27
N VAL A 36 41.55 -2.94 17.51
CA VAL A 36 41.66 -2.94 16.04
C VAL A 36 40.76 -1.83 15.49
N LYS A 37 41.35 -0.84 14.82
CA LYS A 37 40.59 0.16 14.08
C LYS A 37 40.08 -0.51 12.80
N SER A 38 38.88 -1.11 12.88
CA SER A 38 38.19 -1.66 11.72
C SER A 38 37.84 -0.52 10.77
N SER A 39 38.55 -0.44 9.63
CA SER A 39 38.20 0.43 8.51
C SER A 39 37.64 -0.36 7.32
N ASN A 40 37.24 -1.61 7.54
CA ASN A 40 36.52 -2.40 6.55
C ASN A 40 35.32 -3.02 7.27
N ALA A 41 34.14 -2.61 6.84
CA ALA A 41 32.87 -3.19 7.25
C ALA A 41 32.95 -4.72 7.18
N GLU A 42 32.37 -5.36 8.19
CA GLU A 42 32.22 -6.80 8.28
C GLU A 42 31.74 -7.36 6.94
N VAL A 43 32.61 -8.06 6.22
CA VAL A 43 32.18 -8.86 5.09
C VAL A 43 31.50 -10.07 5.70
N ASN A 44 30.19 -9.95 5.85
CA ASN A 44 29.29 -11.01 6.28
C ASN A 44 29.18 -12.00 5.11
N VAL A 45 30.05 -13.02 5.06
CA VAL A 45 30.16 -14.02 3.98
C VAL A 45 28.96 -15.00 3.94
N LEU A 46 27.85 -14.66 4.57
CA LEU A 46 26.56 -15.35 4.47
C LEU A 46 25.38 -14.39 4.50
N ASN A 47 25.59 -13.12 4.14
CA ASN A 47 24.51 -12.22 3.80
C ASN A 47 24.33 -12.24 2.28
N THR A 48 23.82 -13.36 1.75
CA THR A 48 22.90 -13.23 0.62
C THR A 48 21.70 -12.51 1.20
N ASP A 49 21.78 -11.19 1.29
CA ASP A 49 20.59 -10.36 1.27
C ASP A 49 19.76 -10.96 0.14
N PHE A 50 18.66 -11.60 0.53
CA PHE A 50 17.61 -11.96 -0.40
C PHE A 50 17.36 -10.68 -1.17
N ILE A 51 17.85 -10.59 -2.41
CA ILE A 51 17.25 -9.69 -3.38
C ILE A 51 15.86 -10.31 -3.50
N PRO A 52 14.80 -9.73 -2.90
CA PRO A 52 13.48 -10.27 -3.16
C PRO A 52 13.38 -10.24 -4.67
N MET A 53 13.19 -11.40 -5.31
CA MET A 53 12.72 -11.40 -6.68
C MET A 53 11.43 -10.59 -6.61
N GLY A 54 11.51 -9.32 -7.01
CA GLY A 54 10.37 -8.43 -6.94
C GLY A 54 9.26 -9.14 -7.66
N ARG A 55 8.13 -9.35 -6.98
CA ARG A 55 6.98 -9.96 -7.64
C ARG A 55 6.54 -8.95 -8.71
N GLU A 56 6.90 -9.26 -9.95
CA GLU A 56 6.58 -8.41 -11.09
C GLU A 56 5.07 -8.41 -11.31
N GLY A 57 4.51 -7.25 -11.60
CA GLY A 57 3.07 -7.11 -11.76
C GLY A 57 2.61 -5.68 -11.59
N PHE A 58 1.37 -5.46 -12.00
CA PHE A 58 0.71 -4.18 -11.98
C PHE A 58 -0.50 -4.22 -11.06
N LEU A 59 -0.75 -3.10 -10.37
CA LEU A 59 -1.98 -2.87 -9.61
C LEU A 59 -2.33 -1.39 -9.72
N ALA A 60 -3.52 -1.08 -10.23
CA ALA A 60 -4.01 0.28 -10.29
C ALA A 60 -5.53 0.35 -10.16
N ILE A 61 -6.00 1.49 -9.68
CA ILE A 61 -7.41 1.89 -9.74
C ILE A 61 -7.52 2.77 -10.98
N THR A 62 -8.32 2.38 -11.97
CA THR A 62 -8.38 3.09 -13.26
C THR A 62 -9.59 3.99 -13.38
N ASN A 63 -10.75 3.52 -12.90
CA ASN A 63 -11.99 4.29 -12.92
C ASN A 63 -12.54 4.39 -11.51
N PHE A 64 -13.08 5.56 -11.17
CA PHE A 64 -13.77 5.81 -9.91
C PHE A 64 -14.88 6.82 -10.13
N ASP A 65 -16.08 6.49 -9.66
CA ASP A 65 -17.26 7.33 -9.75
C ASP A 65 -18.00 7.34 -8.41
N PHE A 66 -18.41 8.52 -7.96
CA PHE A 66 -19.44 8.66 -6.93
C PHE A 66 -20.83 8.67 -7.58
N CYS A 67 -21.79 8.10 -6.89
CA CYS A 67 -23.15 7.89 -7.39
C CYS A 67 -24.17 8.12 -6.27
N ASP A 68 -25.35 8.62 -6.63
CA ASP A 68 -26.54 8.57 -5.76
C ASP A 68 -26.98 7.13 -5.50
N TYR A 69 -26.80 6.25 -6.51
CA TYR A 69 -27.14 4.83 -6.41
C TYR A 69 -26.34 3.99 -7.42
N ILE A 70 -26.11 2.70 -7.09
CA ILE A 70 -25.49 1.73 -8.00
C ILE A 70 -26.39 0.50 -8.11
N ASP A 71 -26.84 0.20 -9.32
CA ASP A 71 -27.72 -0.94 -9.60
C ASP A 71 -27.01 -2.30 -9.54
N ASP A 72 -27.75 -3.38 -9.76
CA ASP A 72 -27.22 -4.75 -9.76
C ASP A 72 -26.24 -5.02 -10.92
N ASN A 73 -26.29 -4.21 -11.97
CA ASN A 73 -25.38 -4.27 -13.12
C ASN A 73 -24.15 -3.36 -12.96
N TYR A 74 -23.91 -2.81 -11.76
CA TYR A 74 -22.81 -1.88 -11.48
C TYR A 74 -22.89 -0.57 -12.29
N GLN A 75 -24.08 -0.16 -12.71
CA GLN A 75 -24.32 1.13 -13.33
C GLN A 75 -24.46 2.21 -12.27
N CYS A 76 -23.72 3.30 -12.46
CA CYS A 76 -23.76 4.46 -11.61
C CYS A 76 -24.90 5.38 -12.05
N ILE A 77 -25.88 5.58 -11.17
CA ILE A 77 -27.04 6.44 -11.41
C ILE A 77 -26.87 7.68 -10.55
N GLY A 78 -26.99 8.87 -11.15
CA GLY A 78 -26.77 10.14 -10.46
C GLY A 78 -25.30 10.35 -10.11
N GLN A 79 -24.44 10.53 -11.13
CA GLN A 79 -23.03 10.85 -10.92
C GLN A 79 -22.88 12.28 -10.41
N GLY A 80 -22.13 12.46 -9.33
CA GLY A 80 -21.91 13.77 -8.73
C GLY A 80 -20.86 13.74 -7.63
N GLU A 81 -20.40 14.91 -7.21
CA GLU A 81 -19.50 15.09 -6.05
C GLU A 81 -20.20 15.78 -4.88
N ASP A 82 -21.45 16.22 -5.07
CA ASP A 82 -22.29 16.90 -4.08
C ASP A 82 -23.33 15.94 -3.52
N PHE A 83 -23.31 15.74 -2.20
CA PHE A 83 -24.20 14.82 -1.52
C PHE A 83 -24.85 15.46 -0.31
N ALA A 84 -26.11 15.09 -0.07
CA ALA A 84 -26.84 15.56 1.09
C ALA A 84 -26.34 14.90 2.38
N LEU A 85 -26.22 15.69 3.45
CA LEU A 85 -26.13 15.14 4.80
C LEU A 85 -27.39 14.28 5.09
N GLY A 86 -27.20 13.13 5.73
CA GLY A 86 -28.28 12.16 5.97
C GLY A 86 -28.57 11.22 4.78
N SER A 87 -27.76 11.25 3.71
CA SER A 87 -27.87 10.31 2.60
C SER A 87 -26.73 9.29 2.56
N ALA A 88 -26.94 8.23 1.78
CA ALA A 88 -25.88 7.29 1.44
C ALA A 88 -25.13 7.81 0.21
N VAL A 89 -23.80 7.74 0.27
CA VAL A 89 -22.92 8.02 -0.86
C VAL A 89 -22.42 6.70 -1.40
N TYR A 90 -22.81 6.36 -2.63
CA TYR A 90 -22.35 5.17 -3.31
C TYR A 90 -21.11 5.50 -4.13
N PHE A 91 -20.23 4.53 -4.28
CA PHE A 91 -19.08 4.66 -5.16
C PHE A 91 -18.75 3.35 -5.85
N ARG A 92 -18.35 3.48 -7.12
CA ARG A 92 -17.91 2.39 -7.98
C ARG A 92 -16.48 2.63 -8.38
N PHE A 93 -15.69 1.58 -8.45
CA PHE A 93 -14.34 1.68 -9.00
C PHE A 93 -13.89 0.40 -9.68
N ILE A 94 -12.92 0.55 -10.58
CA ILE A 94 -12.33 -0.56 -11.34
C ILE A 94 -10.87 -0.72 -10.91
N VAL A 95 -10.52 -1.94 -10.53
CA VAL A 95 -9.15 -2.32 -10.20
C VAL A 95 -8.61 -3.19 -11.32
N GLU A 96 -7.49 -2.76 -11.87
CA GLU A 96 -6.69 -3.57 -12.78
C GLU A 96 -5.52 -4.20 -12.02
N SER A 97 -5.40 -5.52 -12.08
CA SER A 97 -4.33 -6.27 -11.41
C SER A 97 -3.73 -7.32 -12.33
N SER A 98 -2.40 -7.49 -12.28
CA SER A 98 -1.76 -8.68 -12.82
C SER A 98 -2.16 -9.93 -12.02
N THR A 99 -2.11 -11.09 -12.67
CA THR A 99 -2.28 -12.39 -12.02
C THR A 99 -0.94 -12.92 -11.52
N TYR A 100 -0.94 -13.66 -10.41
CA TYR A 100 0.23 -14.35 -9.87
C TYR A 100 -0.08 -15.84 -9.81
N ASN A 101 0.61 -16.64 -10.62
CA ASN A 101 0.33 -18.08 -10.78
C ASN A 101 -1.14 -18.40 -11.12
N GLY A 102 -1.80 -17.50 -11.86
CA GLY A 102 -3.21 -17.63 -12.23
C GLY A 102 -4.20 -17.23 -11.14
N ASP A 103 -3.73 -16.64 -10.04
CA ASP A 103 -4.57 -16.13 -8.96
C ASP A 103 -4.49 -14.60 -8.87
N VAL A 104 -5.61 -13.97 -8.51
CA VAL A 104 -5.72 -12.57 -8.10
C VAL A 104 -6.34 -12.54 -6.71
N ARG A 105 -5.66 -11.86 -5.78
CA ARG A 105 -6.19 -11.56 -4.46
C ARG A 105 -6.17 -10.06 -4.26
N LEU A 106 -7.31 -9.48 -3.95
CA LEU A 106 -7.43 -8.06 -3.63
C LEU A 106 -7.96 -7.88 -2.22
N VAL A 107 -7.36 -6.95 -1.50
CA VAL A 107 -7.87 -6.45 -0.21
C VAL A 107 -8.27 -5.01 -0.41
N LYS A 108 -9.54 -4.72 -0.10
CA LYS A 108 -10.16 -3.40 -0.27
C LYS A 108 -10.46 -2.80 1.10
N ASN A 109 -9.83 -1.67 1.38
CA ASN A 109 -10.05 -0.87 2.58
C ASN A 109 -10.35 0.58 2.17
N TYR A 110 -11.10 1.30 2.98
CA TYR A 110 -11.29 2.74 2.75
C TYR A 110 -11.54 3.49 4.05
N ARG A 111 -11.19 4.78 4.06
CA ARG A 111 -11.52 5.68 5.16
C ARG A 111 -12.12 6.97 4.65
N VAL A 112 -12.98 7.56 5.47
CA VAL A 112 -13.60 8.86 5.22
C VAL A 112 -13.13 9.84 6.29
N LYS A 113 -12.65 10.99 5.86
CA LYS A 113 -12.21 12.10 6.70
C LYS A 113 -13.09 13.33 6.50
N ASP A 114 -13.29 14.08 7.57
CA ASP A 114 -13.92 15.40 7.47
C ASP A 114 -12.93 16.46 6.94
N SER A 115 -13.41 17.70 6.84
CA SER A 115 -12.65 18.86 6.38
C SER A 115 -11.44 19.21 7.25
N THR A 116 -11.41 18.74 8.50
CA THR A 116 -10.28 18.91 9.43
C THR A 116 -9.25 17.80 9.32
N GLY A 117 -9.55 16.75 8.53
CA GLY A 117 -8.72 15.56 8.40
C GLY A 117 -8.98 14.50 9.48
N LYS A 118 -9.98 14.69 10.34
CA LYS A 118 -10.37 13.70 11.34
C LYS A 118 -11.07 12.53 10.66
N VAL A 119 -10.64 11.31 10.98
CA VAL A 119 -11.23 10.08 10.46
C VAL A 119 -12.62 9.88 11.10
N LEU A 120 -13.64 9.81 10.26
CA LEU A 120 -15.03 9.55 10.66
C LEU A 120 -15.41 8.09 10.50
N LEU A 121 -14.87 7.46 9.46
CA LEU A 121 -15.08 6.05 9.14
C LEU A 121 -13.75 5.46 8.72
N ASP A 122 -13.39 4.31 9.28
CA ASP A 122 -12.20 3.56 8.91
C ASP A 122 -12.54 2.09 8.71
N VAL A 123 -12.63 1.67 7.45
CA VAL A 123 -12.88 0.29 7.03
C VAL A 123 -11.52 -0.32 6.71
N ASP A 124 -10.66 -0.50 7.73
CA ASP A 124 -9.24 -0.85 7.52
C ASP A 124 -8.69 -1.93 8.48
N GLU A 125 -9.33 -2.31 9.60
CA GLU A 125 -8.56 -3.01 10.65
C GLU A 125 -9.07 -4.36 11.22
N LYS A 126 -10.31 -4.81 10.95
CA LYS A 126 -10.80 -6.09 11.52
C LYS A 126 -11.52 -7.01 10.54
N ASN A 127 -11.94 -6.49 9.39
CA ASN A 127 -12.70 -7.20 8.39
C ASN A 127 -12.07 -6.92 7.02
N ASP A 128 -10.89 -7.49 6.78
CA ASP A 128 -10.27 -7.44 5.45
C ASP A 128 -11.22 -8.12 4.46
N PHE A 129 -11.84 -7.33 3.59
CA PHE A 129 -12.65 -7.88 2.51
C PHE A 129 -11.70 -8.42 1.45
N HIS A 130 -11.47 -9.72 1.50
CA HIS A 130 -10.70 -10.45 0.52
C HIS A 130 -11.57 -10.80 -0.69
N PHE A 131 -11.11 -10.38 -1.86
CA PHE A 131 -11.62 -10.85 -3.14
C PHE A 131 -10.59 -11.78 -3.76
N ASP A 132 -11.00 -13.01 -4.07
CA ASP A 132 -10.17 -14.02 -4.72
C ASP A 132 -10.76 -14.40 -6.09
N LEU A 133 -9.93 -14.38 -7.12
CA LEU A 133 -10.29 -14.77 -8.48
C LEU A 133 -9.19 -15.66 -9.07
N LYS A 134 -9.61 -16.75 -9.72
CA LYS A 134 -8.74 -17.57 -10.56
C LYS A 134 -8.91 -17.16 -12.02
N SER A 135 -7.80 -16.91 -12.71
CA SER A 135 -7.80 -16.54 -14.12
C SER A 135 -6.58 -17.10 -14.86
N SER A 136 -6.79 -17.45 -16.13
CA SER A 136 -5.71 -17.79 -17.08
C SER A 136 -5.08 -16.55 -17.73
N GLU A 137 -5.71 -15.38 -17.59
CA GLU A 137 -5.21 -14.14 -18.17
C GLU A 137 -4.03 -13.58 -17.38
N LYS A 138 -3.22 -12.74 -18.03
CA LYS A 138 -2.09 -12.07 -17.36
C LYS A 138 -2.52 -10.86 -16.53
N LYS A 139 -3.68 -10.30 -16.84
CA LYS A 139 -4.23 -9.08 -16.26
C LYS A 139 -5.74 -9.21 -16.19
N GLU A 140 -6.29 -8.83 -15.05
CA GLU A 140 -7.72 -8.81 -14.77
C GLU A 140 -8.19 -7.38 -14.50
N SER A 141 -9.46 -7.14 -14.81
CA SER A 141 -10.16 -5.89 -14.51
C SER A 141 -11.40 -6.23 -13.68
N ILE A 142 -11.38 -5.82 -12.42
CA ILE A 142 -12.40 -6.15 -11.42
C ILE A 142 -13.14 -4.89 -11.02
N THR A 143 -14.47 -4.90 -11.18
CA THR A 143 -15.34 -3.80 -10.78
C THR A 143 -15.87 -4.03 -9.36
N PHE A 144 -15.77 -3.01 -8.52
CA PHE A 144 -16.33 -3.00 -7.17
C PHE A 144 -17.35 -1.88 -7.03
N LYS A 145 -18.31 -2.11 -6.13
CA LYS A 145 -19.23 -1.08 -5.62
C LYS A 145 -19.27 -1.16 -4.10
N ASP A 146 -19.46 -0.01 -3.47
CA ASP A 146 -19.66 0.11 -2.03
C ASP A 146 -20.42 1.40 -1.73
N TYR A 147 -20.78 1.59 -0.46
CA TYR A 147 -21.39 2.83 0.00
C TYR A 147 -21.06 3.09 1.47
N PHE A 148 -21.19 4.35 1.87
CA PHE A 148 -21.21 4.74 3.27
C PHE A 148 -22.35 5.72 3.52
N TYR A 149 -22.80 5.80 4.76
CA TYR A 149 -23.86 6.71 5.17
C TYR A 149 -23.27 7.90 5.91
N VAL A 150 -23.73 9.10 5.57
CA VAL A 150 -23.29 10.35 6.20
C VAL A 150 -24.37 10.80 7.16
N ALA A 151 -24.04 10.92 8.45
CA ALA A 151 -25.02 11.36 9.44
C ALA A 151 -25.45 12.81 9.19
N ASP A 152 -26.73 13.10 9.42
CA ASP A 152 -27.34 14.44 9.33
C ASP A 152 -26.80 15.43 10.38
N THR A 153 -26.19 14.92 11.45
CA THR A 153 -25.56 15.70 12.52
C THR A 153 -24.17 16.24 12.16
N LEU A 154 -23.59 15.81 11.04
CA LEU A 154 -22.27 16.28 10.60
C LEU A 154 -22.36 17.68 10.00
N GLU A 155 -21.22 18.38 9.93
CA GLU A 155 -21.15 19.71 9.34
C GLU A 155 -21.05 19.65 7.81
N GLU A 156 -21.61 20.64 7.14
CA GLU A 156 -21.45 20.82 5.70
C GLU A 156 -19.99 21.15 5.36
N GLY A 157 -19.53 20.73 4.19
CA GLY A 157 -18.17 21.01 3.73
C GLY A 157 -17.54 19.90 2.93
N MET A 158 -16.23 20.00 2.74
CA MET A 158 -15.44 19.05 1.96
C MET A 158 -14.98 17.87 2.83
N TYR A 159 -15.30 16.67 2.36
CA TYR A 159 -14.92 15.40 2.94
C TYR A 159 -13.96 14.69 2.00
N THR A 160 -13.16 13.79 2.53
CA THR A 160 -12.18 13.04 1.74
C THR A 160 -12.38 11.55 1.94
N LEU A 161 -12.56 10.82 0.84
CA LEU A 161 -12.49 9.37 0.79
C LEU A 161 -11.09 8.95 0.34
N GLU A 162 -10.44 8.09 1.14
CA GLU A 162 -9.19 7.43 0.81
C GLU A 162 -9.45 5.94 0.62
N LEU A 163 -9.39 5.48 -0.63
CA LEU A 163 -9.52 4.09 -1.01
C LEU A 163 -8.15 3.44 -1.12
N VAL A 164 -7.94 2.35 -0.40
CA VAL A 164 -6.71 1.57 -0.40
C VAL A 164 -6.99 0.18 -0.96
N ILE A 165 -6.31 -0.16 -2.05
CA ILE A 165 -6.36 -1.50 -2.63
C ILE A 165 -4.97 -2.12 -2.54
N SER A 166 -4.90 -3.37 -2.07
CA SER A 166 -3.66 -4.14 -2.08
C SER A 166 -3.84 -5.50 -2.74
N ASN A 167 -2.78 -5.97 -3.40
CA ASN A 167 -2.66 -7.33 -3.87
C ASN A 167 -1.48 -8.00 -3.14
N PRO A 168 -1.74 -8.81 -2.10
CA PRO A 168 -0.69 -9.45 -1.31
C PRO A 168 0.08 -10.53 -2.09
N LEU A 169 -0.47 -11.02 -3.21
CA LEU A 169 0.26 -11.94 -4.08
C LEU A 169 1.35 -11.23 -4.87
N LEU A 170 1.18 -9.93 -5.16
CA LEU A 170 2.15 -9.12 -5.90
C LEU A 170 3.00 -8.21 -5.00
N ASP A 171 2.70 -8.13 -3.70
CA ASP A 171 3.26 -7.13 -2.79
C ASP A 171 3.10 -5.71 -3.33
N LYS A 172 1.89 -5.41 -3.84
CA LYS A 172 1.53 -4.09 -4.39
C LYS A 172 0.37 -3.50 -3.61
N LYS A 173 0.43 -2.19 -3.42
CA LYS A 173 -0.62 -1.37 -2.84
C LYS A 173 -0.78 -0.10 -3.67
N THR A 174 -2.02 0.30 -3.86
CA THR A 174 -2.38 1.57 -4.50
C THR A 174 -3.39 2.31 -3.63
N THR A 175 -3.41 3.63 -3.74
CA THR A 175 -4.29 4.49 -2.96
C THR A 175 -4.88 5.55 -3.87
N LEU A 176 -6.18 5.74 -3.76
CA LEU A 176 -6.92 6.79 -4.44
C LEU A 176 -7.56 7.70 -3.40
N THR A 177 -7.38 9.00 -3.57
CA THR A 177 -7.99 10.03 -2.74
C THR A 177 -9.00 10.81 -3.57
N LYS A 178 -10.22 10.95 -3.07
CA LYS A 178 -11.32 11.66 -3.71
C LYS A 178 -12.03 12.56 -2.72
N THR A 179 -12.42 13.74 -3.19
CA THR A 179 -13.14 14.73 -2.38
C THR A 179 -14.63 14.66 -2.66
N ILE A 180 -15.43 14.97 -1.65
CA ILE A 180 -16.89 14.94 -1.68
C ILE A 180 -17.38 16.19 -0.96
N GLN A 181 -18.30 16.93 -1.56
CA GLN A 181 -18.94 18.07 -0.93
C GLN A 181 -20.24 17.62 -0.26
N MET A 182 -20.33 17.80 1.05
CA MET A 182 -21.55 17.54 1.81
C MET A 182 -22.33 18.84 1.97
N ILE A 183 -23.62 18.80 1.65
CA ILE A 183 -24.54 19.95 1.72
C ILE A 183 -25.73 19.61 2.62
N ARG A 184 -26.31 20.60 3.32
CA ARG A 184 -27.67 20.44 3.83
C ARG A 184 -28.64 20.60 2.69
N ILE A 185 -29.64 19.74 2.68
CA ILE A 185 -30.88 20.06 2.00
C ILE A 185 -31.57 21.12 2.85
N GLY A 186 -31.54 22.37 2.40
CA GLY A 186 -32.40 23.41 2.97
C GLY A 186 -33.86 23.13 2.66
N ASP A 187 -34.77 23.62 3.51
CA ASP A 187 -36.24 23.49 3.33
C ASP A 187 -36.76 24.07 2.00
N ASP A 188 -35.93 24.82 1.26
CA ASP A 188 -36.29 25.51 0.01
C ASP A 188 -36.38 24.58 -1.23
N PHE A 189 -36.02 23.30 -1.14
CA PHE A 189 -36.19 22.34 -2.25
C PHE A 189 -37.63 21.82 -2.40
N TYR A 190 -38.53 22.13 -1.47
CA TYR A 190 -39.98 21.94 -1.65
C TYR A 190 -40.61 23.24 -2.18
N GLN A 191 -40.45 23.52 -3.47
CA GLN A 191 -41.49 24.30 -4.15
C GLN A 191 -42.65 23.33 -4.46
N PRO A 192 -43.79 23.39 -3.76
CA PRO A 192 -44.96 22.67 -4.21
C PRO A 192 -45.28 23.15 -5.64
N LEU A 193 -45.41 22.20 -6.57
CA LEU A 193 -45.98 22.44 -7.89
C LEU A 193 -47.24 23.30 -7.71
N GLN A 194 -47.16 24.58 -8.08
CA GLN A 194 -48.35 25.40 -8.15
C GLN A 194 -49.25 24.76 -9.21
N SER A 195 -50.39 24.23 -8.75
CA SER A 195 -51.45 23.74 -9.59
C SER A 195 -51.92 24.88 -10.50
N GLU A 196 -51.71 24.72 -11.81
CA GLU A 196 -52.44 25.47 -12.83
C GLU A 196 -53.92 25.07 -12.79
N GLU A 197 -54.68 25.66 -11.88
CA GLU A 197 -56.13 25.78 -11.99
C GLU A 197 -56.46 27.26 -11.96
N GLU A 198 -56.59 27.89 -13.14
CA GLU A 198 -57.51 28.99 -13.44
C GLU A 198 -57.18 29.59 -14.81
N ILE A 199 -57.76 29.06 -15.90
CA ILE A 199 -58.35 29.89 -16.96
C ILE A 199 -59.47 29.08 -17.64
N LEU A 200 -60.69 29.16 -17.12
CA LEU A 200 -61.93 29.05 -17.90
C LEU A 200 -63.02 29.85 -17.17
N GLY A 201 -63.05 31.14 -17.47
CA GLY A 201 -64.08 32.11 -17.11
C GLY A 201 -64.16 33.16 -18.19
#